data_AF-E7FUI0-F1
#
_entry.id   AF-E7FUI0-F1
#
_cell.length_a   1.000
_cell.length_b   1.000
_cell.length_c   1.000
_cell.angle_alpha   90.00
_cell.angle_beta   90.00
_cell.angle_gamma   90.00
#
_symmetry.space_group_name_H-M   'P 1'
#
loop_
_entity.id
_entity.type
_entity.pdbx_description
1 polymer ?
#
loop_
_entity_poly.entity_id
_entity_poly.type
_entity_poly.pdbx_seq_one_letter_code
_entity_poly.pdbx_strand_id
1 'polypeptide(L)'
;MSVVTMKKLLESGVHYGHQTRRWNPKMKPYIYAAKNRIYIIDLNKTQEKLDEAYAAMKDIAEKGGKLLIVGTKKQAQTIVLEEALRSGSFFINQRWLGGTLTNFRTIQKSIRRLVEIEEMENSGSINVYTKKEVSLLLKEKDRLENFLGGIKEMKKLPDALFVVDPIEDANAVAEARKLGIPVFGIVDTNCDPDAVDYAIPGNDDAIRAIRTIVGLMADAMIEPKGGVLQVAYQDQDVEDITMEDVIVNVEQQAAENDRRRRQRFEERRKRDDRRRQQRYTRTDRPTNNRDEKVEAKTETKTEKSEA
;
A
#
# COMPACT_ATOMS: atom_id res chain seq x y z
N MET A 1 -14.63 -20.01 16.10
CA MET A 1 -13.70 -20.50 15.05
C MET A 1 -12.88 -19.31 14.64
N SER A 2 -11.55 -19.43 14.61
CA SER A 2 -10.72 -18.33 14.13
C SER A 2 -10.93 -18.15 12.64
N VAL A 3 -11.10 -16.92 12.19
CA VAL A 3 -11.35 -16.62 10.78
C VAL A 3 -10.09 -16.85 9.94
N VAL A 4 -8.91 -16.67 10.55
CA VAL A 4 -7.59 -16.84 9.92
C VAL A 4 -6.60 -17.50 10.86
N THR A 5 -5.72 -18.32 10.28
CA THR A 5 -4.63 -18.98 11.00
C THR A 5 -3.45 -18.04 11.28
N MET A 6 -2.78 -18.25 12.42
CA MET A 6 -1.61 -17.45 12.80
C MET A 6 -0.49 -17.53 11.75
N LYS A 7 -0.32 -18.70 11.12
CA LYS A 7 0.62 -18.89 10.01
C LYS A 7 0.39 -17.91 8.86
N LYS A 8 -0.87 -17.70 8.47
CA LYS A 8 -1.21 -16.77 7.39
C LYS A 8 -0.86 -15.33 7.76
N LEU A 9 -1.09 -14.94 9.01
CA LEU A 9 -0.72 -13.61 9.54
C LEU A 9 0.81 -13.42 9.58
N LEU A 10 1.56 -14.48 9.90
CA LEU A 10 3.02 -14.48 9.86
C LEU A 10 3.55 -14.33 8.43
N GLU A 11 3.07 -15.14 7.50
CA GLU A 11 3.51 -15.14 6.08
C GLU A 11 3.16 -13.84 5.34
N SER A 12 2.02 -13.24 5.67
CA SER A 12 1.59 -11.95 5.12
C SER A 12 2.35 -10.76 5.72
N GLY A 13 3.05 -10.95 6.84
CA GLY A 13 3.88 -9.92 7.47
C GLY A 13 3.09 -8.94 8.35
N VAL A 14 1.95 -9.36 8.91
CA VAL A 14 1.08 -8.54 9.78
C VAL A 14 1.76 -8.18 11.12
N HIS A 15 2.63 -9.06 11.61
CA HIS A 15 3.34 -8.91 12.89
C HIS A 15 4.40 -7.79 12.90
N TYR A 16 4.78 -7.25 11.74
CA TYR A 16 5.77 -6.17 11.67
C TYR A 16 5.14 -4.82 12.00
N GLY A 17 5.66 -4.13 13.01
CA GLY A 17 5.31 -2.74 13.29
C GLY A 17 6.35 -1.75 12.77
N HIS A 18 6.28 -0.52 13.27
CA HIS A 18 7.21 0.56 12.98
C HIS A 18 8.51 0.48 13.80
N GLN A 19 9.44 1.41 13.49
CA GLN A 19 10.67 1.58 14.23
C GLN A 19 10.40 1.98 15.70
N THR A 20 11.27 1.54 16.62
CA THR A 20 11.10 1.78 18.07
C THR A 20 11.01 3.25 18.49
N ARG A 21 11.44 4.18 17.63
CA ARG A 21 11.32 5.63 17.84
C ARG A 21 9.92 6.19 17.53
N ARG A 22 9.14 5.50 16.71
CA ARG A 22 7.83 5.94 16.20
C ARG A 22 6.77 5.01 16.74
N TRP A 23 6.52 5.08 18.04
CA TRP A 23 5.50 4.26 18.69
C TRP A 23 4.62 5.09 19.62
N ASN A 24 3.38 4.65 19.79
CA ASN A 24 2.43 5.20 20.73
C ASN A 24 2.45 4.37 22.03
N PRO A 25 2.65 4.96 23.21
CA PRO A 25 2.64 4.25 24.48
C PRO A 25 1.38 3.42 24.74
N LYS A 26 0.22 3.83 24.20
CA LYS A 26 -1.03 3.06 24.33
C LYS A 26 -1.03 1.75 23.55
N MET A 27 -0.15 1.61 22.55
CA MET A 27 0.05 0.34 21.83
C MET A 27 0.86 -0.69 22.61
N LYS A 28 1.41 -0.34 23.79
CA LYS A 28 2.20 -1.25 24.63
C LYS A 28 1.53 -2.62 24.85
N PRO A 29 0.22 -2.74 25.10
CA PRO A 29 -0.42 -4.05 25.28
C PRO A 29 -0.35 -4.91 24.02
N TYR A 30 -0.37 -4.33 22.82
CA TYR A 30 -0.39 -5.07 21.55
C TYR A 30 1.01 -5.39 21.02
N ILE A 31 2.06 -4.81 21.62
CA ILE A 31 3.45 -5.05 21.24
C ILE A 31 4.00 -6.22 22.05
N TYR A 32 4.51 -7.24 21.36
CA TYR A 32 5.13 -8.41 21.97
C TYR A 32 6.60 -8.15 22.34
N ALA A 33 7.40 -7.74 21.36
CA ALA A 33 8.85 -7.56 21.52
C ALA A 33 9.40 -6.48 20.58
N ALA A 34 10.64 -6.06 20.79
CA ALA A 34 11.39 -5.24 19.85
C ALA A 34 12.62 -5.99 19.36
N LYS A 35 12.76 -6.17 18.04
CA LYS A 35 13.91 -6.82 17.41
C LYS A 35 14.43 -5.95 16.29
N ASN A 36 15.74 -5.78 16.20
CA ASN A 36 16.39 -4.97 15.15
C ASN A 36 15.81 -3.55 15.00
N ARG A 37 15.41 -2.94 16.13
CA ARG A 37 14.76 -1.61 16.22
C ARG A 37 13.38 -1.53 15.57
N ILE A 38 12.73 -2.65 15.30
CA ILE A 38 11.34 -2.74 14.84
C ILE A 38 10.54 -3.40 15.96
N TYR A 39 9.35 -2.85 16.24
CA TYR A 39 8.41 -3.50 17.15
C TYR A 39 7.70 -4.65 16.44
N ILE A 40 7.53 -5.76 17.17
CA ILE A 40 6.77 -6.93 16.73
C ILE A 40 5.43 -6.89 17.46
N ILE A 41 4.35 -6.93 16.69
CA ILE A 41 2.97 -6.96 17.17
C ILE A 41 2.62 -8.40 17.56
N ASP A 42 1.89 -8.55 18.67
CA ASP A 42 1.41 -9.85 19.17
C ASP A 42 0.28 -10.40 18.29
N LEU A 43 0.56 -11.48 17.56
CA LEU A 43 -0.39 -12.10 16.64
C LEU A 43 -1.58 -12.74 17.36
N ASN A 44 -1.44 -13.16 18.63
CA ASN A 44 -2.58 -13.70 19.38
C ASN A 44 -3.64 -12.61 19.57
N LYS A 45 -3.19 -11.41 19.96
CA LYS A 45 -4.06 -10.24 20.14
C LYS A 45 -4.63 -9.76 18.82
N THR A 46 -3.83 -9.80 17.75
CA THR A 46 -4.33 -9.55 16.39
C THR A 46 -5.46 -10.51 16.05
N GLN A 47 -5.30 -11.81 16.30
CA GLN A 47 -6.30 -12.82 15.99
C GLN A 47 -7.60 -12.61 16.78
N GLU A 48 -7.52 -12.39 18.09
CA GLU A 48 -8.69 -12.08 18.93
C GLU A 48 -9.44 -10.85 18.43
N LYS A 49 -8.73 -9.75 18.17
CA LYS A 49 -9.34 -8.49 17.70
C LYS A 49 -9.90 -8.59 16.29
N LEU A 50 -9.27 -9.40 15.44
CA LEU A 50 -9.73 -9.67 14.09
C LEU A 50 -11.02 -10.49 14.09
N ASP A 51 -11.13 -11.49 14.97
CA ASP A 51 -12.35 -12.29 15.14
C ASP A 51 -13.51 -11.41 15.67
N GLU A 52 -13.24 -10.53 16.65
CA GLU A 52 -14.21 -9.52 17.13
C GLU A 52 -14.69 -8.60 16.01
N ALA A 53 -13.74 -8.04 15.23
CA ALA A 53 -14.04 -7.14 14.12
C ALA A 53 -14.82 -7.85 13.00
N TYR A 54 -14.45 -9.09 12.68
CA TYR A 54 -15.12 -9.90 11.66
C TYR A 54 -16.57 -10.20 12.05
N ALA A 55 -16.81 -10.60 13.31
CA ALA A 55 -18.15 -10.86 13.81
C ALA A 55 -19.03 -9.59 13.73
N ALA A 56 -18.52 -8.45 14.19
CA ALA A 56 -19.26 -7.19 14.10
C ALA A 56 -19.54 -6.75 12.65
N MET A 57 -18.58 -6.97 11.73
CA MET A 57 -18.77 -6.67 10.31
C MET A 57 -19.83 -7.58 9.68
N LYS A 58 -19.83 -8.87 10.03
CA LYS A 58 -20.84 -9.83 9.59
C LYS A 58 -22.24 -9.44 10.06
N ASP A 59 -22.40 -9.03 11.31
CA ASP A 59 -23.68 -8.54 11.86
C ASP A 59 -24.22 -7.32 11.09
N ILE A 60 -23.33 -6.42 10.64
CA ILE A 60 -23.70 -5.26 9.83
C ILE A 60 -24.12 -5.70 8.43
N ALA A 61 -23.40 -6.65 7.85
CA ALA A 61 -23.71 -7.22 6.54
C ALA A 61 -25.05 -7.96 6.51
N GLU A 62 -25.37 -8.74 7.55
CA GLU A 62 -26.66 -9.43 7.72
C GLU A 62 -27.85 -8.47 7.77
N LYS A 63 -27.66 -7.29 8.37
CA LYS A 63 -28.66 -6.22 8.40
C LYS A 63 -28.77 -5.47 7.06
N GLY A 64 -28.00 -5.85 6.05
CA GLY A 64 -27.95 -5.20 4.75
C GLY A 64 -27.19 -3.87 4.75
N GLY A 65 -26.35 -3.64 5.77
CA GLY A 65 -25.55 -2.43 5.90
C GLY A 65 -24.50 -2.28 4.80
N LYS A 66 -24.03 -1.05 4.60
CA LYS A 66 -22.99 -0.70 3.61
C LYS A 66 -21.68 -0.35 4.30
N LEU A 67 -20.61 -0.98 3.81
CA LEU A 67 -19.24 -0.70 4.23
C LEU A 67 -18.61 0.35 3.31
N LEU A 68 -17.90 1.32 3.90
CA LEU A 68 -16.98 2.21 3.20
C LEU A 68 -15.53 1.85 3.58
N ILE A 69 -14.72 1.45 2.60
CA ILE A 69 -13.31 1.11 2.80
C ILE A 69 -12.44 2.30 2.39
N VAL A 70 -11.59 2.77 3.32
CA VAL A 70 -10.69 3.91 3.11
C VAL A 70 -9.25 3.44 3.22
N GLY A 71 -8.46 3.75 2.19
CA GLY A 71 -7.02 3.55 2.22
C GLY A 71 -6.34 4.41 1.18
N THR A 72 -5.87 5.57 1.60
CA THR A 72 -5.22 6.56 0.72
C THR A 72 -3.72 6.30 0.52
N LYS A 73 -3.13 5.50 1.41
CA LYS A 73 -1.73 5.05 1.38
C LYS A 73 -1.44 4.29 0.08
N LYS A 74 -0.29 4.57 -0.55
CA LYS A 74 0.09 4.02 -1.88
C LYS A 74 0.00 2.48 -1.94
N GLN A 75 0.37 1.82 -0.86
CA GLN A 75 0.35 0.37 -0.72
C GLN A 75 -1.06 -0.20 -0.62
N ALA A 76 -2.02 0.60 -0.13
CA ALA A 76 -3.41 0.22 0.08
C ALA A 76 -4.31 0.50 -1.13
N GLN A 77 -3.99 1.51 -1.95
CA GLN A 77 -4.93 2.04 -2.96
C GLN A 77 -5.49 0.98 -3.91
N THR A 78 -4.63 0.11 -4.44
CA THR A 78 -5.02 -0.96 -5.37
C THR A 78 -5.81 -2.04 -4.66
N ILE A 79 -5.41 -2.41 -3.45
CA ILE A 79 -6.06 -3.46 -2.66
C ILE A 79 -7.49 -3.03 -2.29
N VAL A 80 -7.63 -1.81 -1.78
CA VAL A 80 -8.93 -1.25 -1.39
C VAL A 80 -9.88 -1.22 -2.58
N LEU A 81 -9.41 -0.82 -3.75
CA LEU A 81 -10.21 -0.84 -4.98
C LEU A 81 -10.66 -2.27 -5.35
N GLU A 82 -9.73 -3.22 -5.41
CA GLU A 82 -10.02 -4.62 -5.79
C GLU A 82 -11.03 -5.27 -4.83
N GLU A 83 -10.80 -5.16 -3.52
CA GLU A 83 -11.62 -5.81 -2.49
C GLU A 83 -12.99 -5.14 -2.31
N ALA A 84 -13.07 -3.82 -2.50
CA ALA A 84 -14.34 -3.11 -2.45
C ALA A 84 -15.23 -3.46 -3.64
N LEU A 85 -14.67 -3.49 -4.85
CA LEU A 85 -15.40 -3.92 -6.05
C LEU A 85 -15.89 -5.37 -5.93
N ARG A 86 -15.06 -6.25 -5.37
CA ARG A 86 -15.43 -7.66 -5.12
C ARG A 86 -16.58 -7.79 -4.11
N SER A 87 -16.55 -7.03 -3.03
CA SER A 87 -17.57 -7.10 -1.96
C SER A 87 -18.84 -6.27 -2.25
N GLY A 88 -18.81 -5.43 -3.30
CA GLY A 88 -19.85 -4.43 -3.55
C GLY A 88 -19.92 -3.36 -2.47
N SER A 89 -18.79 -3.10 -1.81
CA SER A 89 -18.61 -2.05 -0.81
C SER A 89 -18.18 -0.75 -1.48
N PHE A 90 -18.41 0.37 -0.81
CA PHE A 90 -17.90 1.66 -1.27
C PHE A 90 -16.42 1.80 -0.93
N PHE A 91 -15.69 2.63 -1.66
CA PHE A 91 -14.28 2.85 -1.39
C PHE A 91 -13.79 4.28 -1.62
N ILE A 92 -12.73 4.64 -0.92
CA ILE A 92 -11.91 5.82 -1.20
C ILE A 92 -10.44 5.39 -1.12
N ASN A 93 -9.79 5.34 -2.28
CA ASN A 93 -8.41 4.89 -2.41
C ASN A 93 -7.42 6.02 -2.74
N GLN A 94 -7.89 7.22 -3.11
CA GLN A 94 -7.03 8.33 -3.47
C GLN A 94 -6.81 9.29 -2.30
N ARG A 95 -7.74 10.23 -2.08
CA ARG A 95 -7.63 11.23 -1.03
C ARG A 95 -8.98 11.46 -0.38
N TRP A 96 -9.00 11.49 0.94
CA TRP A 96 -10.18 11.91 1.70
C TRP A 96 -10.43 13.42 1.52
N LEU A 97 -11.61 13.78 1.01
CA LEU A 97 -12.05 15.16 0.99
C LEU A 97 -12.70 15.50 2.33
N GLY A 98 -12.24 16.55 3.01
CA GLY A 98 -12.86 16.97 4.25
C GLY A 98 -14.34 17.32 4.05
N GLY A 99 -15.20 16.82 4.93
CA GLY A 99 -16.65 16.93 4.80
C GLY A 99 -17.30 15.81 3.97
N THR A 100 -16.57 14.73 3.65
CA THR A 100 -17.12 13.62 2.85
C THR A 100 -18.37 13.02 3.48
N LEU A 101 -18.35 12.81 4.81
CA LEU A 101 -19.49 12.26 5.54
C LEU A 101 -20.30 13.37 6.21
N THR A 102 -19.62 14.32 6.85
CA THR A 102 -20.29 15.38 7.63
C THR A 102 -21.02 16.41 6.77
N ASN A 103 -20.57 16.64 5.54
CA ASN A 103 -21.22 17.52 4.55
C ASN A 103 -21.64 16.73 3.30
N PHE A 104 -22.26 15.57 3.51
CA PHE A 104 -22.63 14.65 2.44
C PHE A 104 -23.52 15.29 1.35
N ARG A 105 -24.39 16.24 1.71
CA ARG A 105 -25.23 16.97 0.74
C ARG A 105 -24.43 17.73 -0.31
N THR A 106 -23.26 18.26 0.05
CA THR A 106 -22.39 18.98 -0.90
C THR A 106 -21.63 18.00 -1.78
N ILE A 107 -21.16 16.90 -1.20
CA ILE A 107 -20.50 15.81 -1.93
C ILE A 107 -21.47 15.20 -2.97
N GLN A 108 -22.74 15.00 -2.60
CA GLN A 108 -23.78 14.57 -3.52
C GLN A 108 -24.00 15.53 -4.69
N LYS A 109 -23.75 16.84 -4.54
CA LYS A 109 -23.78 17.79 -5.67
C LYS A 109 -22.61 17.54 -6.61
N SER A 110 -21.41 17.31 -6.08
CA SER A 110 -20.23 16.96 -6.87
C SER A 110 -20.37 15.60 -7.57
N ILE A 111 -21.00 14.61 -6.94
CA ILE A 111 -21.31 13.31 -7.57
C ILE A 111 -22.33 13.50 -8.70
N ARG A 112 -23.38 14.30 -8.48
CA ARG A 112 -24.34 14.61 -9.57
C ARG A 112 -23.66 15.29 -10.75
N ARG A 113 -22.76 16.24 -10.48
CA ARG A 113 -21.96 16.88 -11.51
C ARG A 113 -21.10 15.89 -12.30
N LEU A 114 -20.51 14.89 -11.64
CA LEU A 114 -19.77 13.82 -12.30
C LEU A 114 -20.69 13.01 -13.24
N VAL A 115 -21.86 12.59 -12.74
CA VAL A 115 -22.85 11.84 -13.54
C VAL A 115 -23.35 12.65 -14.75
N GLU A 116 -23.63 13.95 -14.57
CA GLU A 116 -24.00 14.85 -15.67
C GLU A 116 -22.92 14.89 -16.77
N ILE A 117 -21.64 14.95 -16.39
CA ILE A 117 -20.54 14.96 -17.38
C ILE A 117 -20.44 13.61 -18.10
N GLU A 118 -20.60 12.49 -17.38
CA GLU A 118 -20.66 11.16 -17.99
C GLU A 118 -21.84 11.02 -18.97
N GLU A 119 -23.01 11.54 -18.64
CA GLU A 119 -24.20 11.55 -19.51
C GLU A 119 -24.00 12.43 -20.75
N MET A 120 -23.35 13.59 -20.62
CA MET A 120 -23.01 14.46 -21.75
C MET A 120 -22.02 13.79 -22.71
N GLU A 121 -21.07 13.03 -22.18
CA GLU A 121 -20.11 12.26 -22.97
C GLU A 121 -20.78 11.10 -23.70
N ASN A 122 -21.61 10.32 -22.99
CA ASN A 122 -22.34 9.17 -23.55
C ASN A 122 -23.38 9.59 -24.61
N SER A 123 -24.05 10.73 -24.41
CA SER A 123 -25.02 11.27 -25.37
C SER A 123 -24.38 11.99 -26.56
N GLY A 124 -23.06 12.23 -26.53
CA GLY A 124 -22.36 13.01 -27.56
C GLY A 124 -22.69 14.51 -27.54
N SER A 125 -23.49 14.97 -26.57
CA SER A 125 -23.86 16.38 -26.36
C SER A 125 -22.63 17.24 -26.03
N ILE A 126 -21.55 16.61 -25.54
CA ILE A 126 -20.26 17.24 -25.30
C ILE A 126 -19.65 17.89 -26.56
N ASN A 127 -20.01 17.41 -27.76
CA ASN A 127 -19.47 17.92 -29.03
C ASN A 127 -20.02 19.30 -29.42
N VAL A 128 -21.08 19.77 -28.76
CA VAL A 128 -21.64 21.13 -28.97
C VAL A 128 -20.67 22.20 -28.44
N TYR A 129 -19.85 21.86 -27.45
CA TYR A 129 -18.92 22.78 -26.81
C TYR A 129 -17.64 22.97 -27.62
N THR A 130 -16.93 24.07 -27.35
CA THR A 130 -15.63 24.31 -27.95
C THR A 130 -14.59 23.32 -27.44
N LYS A 131 -13.55 23.01 -28.23
CA LYS A 131 -12.47 22.08 -27.82
C LYS A 131 -11.83 22.43 -26.47
N LYS A 132 -11.76 23.72 -26.14
CA LYS A 132 -11.23 24.20 -24.85
C LYS A 132 -12.16 23.82 -23.69
N GLU A 133 -13.46 24.04 -23.86
CA GLU A 133 -14.49 23.68 -22.86
C GLU A 133 -14.59 22.17 -22.68
N VAL A 134 -14.57 21.40 -23.78
CA VAL A 134 -14.51 19.94 -23.72
C VAL A 134 -13.29 19.47 -22.91
N SER A 135 -12.12 20.06 -23.15
CA SER A 135 -10.92 19.71 -22.39
C SER A 135 -11.04 20.05 -20.89
N LEU A 136 -11.73 21.12 -20.53
CA LEU A 136 -11.99 21.47 -19.13
C LEU A 136 -12.97 20.49 -18.48
N LEU A 137 -14.05 20.11 -19.18
CA LEU A 137 -15.03 19.14 -18.71
C LEU A 137 -14.40 17.76 -18.49
N LEU A 138 -13.53 17.30 -19.39
CA LEU A 138 -12.82 16.03 -19.24
C LEU A 138 -11.87 16.06 -18.04
N LYS A 139 -11.13 17.16 -17.85
CA LYS A 139 -10.28 17.32 -16.65
C LYS A 139 -11.10 17.37 -15.36
N GLU A 140 -12.28 17.99 -15.40
CA GLU A 140 -13.22 18.01 -14.27
C GLU A 140 -13.73 16.59 -13.96
N LYS A 141 -14.15 15.84 -14.99
CA LYS A 141 -14.55 14.43 -14.89
C LYS A 141 -13.44 13.58 -14.28
N ASP A 142 -12.24 13.60 -14.87
CA ASP A 142 -11.11 12.80 -14.39
C ASP A 142 -10.80 13.11 -12.92
N ARG A 143 -10.86 14.39 -12.54
CA ARG A 143 -10.66 14.80 -11.15
C ARG A 143 -11.75 14.25 -10.24
N LEU A 144 -13.02 14.38 -10.62
CA LEU A 144 -14.15 13.91 -9.81
C LEU A 144 -14.19 12.39 -9.72
N GLU A 145 -13.96 11.67 -10.82
CA GLU A 145 -13.91 10.20 -10.84
C GLU A 145 -12.79 9.67 -9.94
N ASN A 146 -11.60 10.27 -10.00
CA ASN A 146 -10.48 9.89 -9.14
C ASN A 146 -10.78 10.01 -7.63
N PHE A 147 -11.59 10.99 -7.21
CA PHE A 147 -11.86 11.22 -5.78
C PHE A 147 -13.20 10.64 -5.30
N LEU A 148 -14.21 10.60 -6.16
CA LEU A 148 -15.59 10.29 -5.81
C LEU A 148 -16.14 9.04 -6.49
N GLY A 149 -15.39 8.43 -7.43
CA GLY A 149 -15.86 7.26 -8.18
C GLY A 149 -16.32 6.11 -7.28
N GLY A 150 -15.57 5.83 -6.21
CA GLY A 150 -15.90 4.75 -5.26
C GLY A 150 -17.07 5.03 -4.32
N ILE A 151 -17.60 6.25 -4.29
CA ILE A 151 -18.82 6.62 -3.56
C ILE A 151 -19.93 7.12 -4.51
N LYS A 152 -19.76 6.95 -5.83
CA LYS A 152 -20.72 7.43 -6.84
C LYS A 152 -22.12 6.85 -6.66
N GLU A 153 -22.21 5.57 -6.29
CA GLU A 153 -23.47 4.86 -6.08
C GLU A 153 -24.06 5.06 -4.67
N MET A 154 -23.37 5.80 -3.81
CA MET A 154 -23.75 5.98 -2.40
C MET A 154 -24.91 6.98 -2.28
N LYS A 155 -26.11 6.47 -1.97
CA LYS A 155 -27.31 7.29 -1.75
C LYS A 155 -27.50 7.73 -0.30
N LYS A 156 -26.98 6.93 0.64
CA LYS A 156 -27.08 7.11 2.09
C LYS A 156 -25.68 7.01 2.69
N LEU A 157 -25.48 7.51 3.89
CA LEU A 157 -24.23 7.31 4.62
C LEU A 157 -23.96 5.81 4.84
N PRO A 158 -22.68 5.39 4.91
CA PRO A 158 -22.34 4.01 5.22
C PRO A 158 -22.65 3.67 6.67
N ASP A 159 -22.89 2.38 6.94
CA ASP A 159 -23.18 1.85 8.28
C ASP A 159 -21.89 1.47 9.03
N ALA A 160 -20.79 1.28 8.30
CA ALA A 160 -19.46 1.02 8.85
C ALA A 160 -18.37 1.71 8.02
N LEU A 161 -17.31 2.14 8.70
CA LEU A 161 -16.10 2.64 8.07
C LEU A 161 -14.93 1.69 8.38
N PHE A 162 -14.22 1.23 7.36
CA PHE A 162 -12.94 0.54 7.53
C PHE A 162 -11.80 1.45 7.07
N VAL A 163 -10.77 1.64 7.89
CA VAL A 163 -9.63 2.52 7.61
C VAL A 163 -8.32 1.73 7.69
N VAL A 164 -7.51 1.80 6.64
CA VAL A 164 -6.21 1.09 6.60
C VAL A 164 -5.16 1.74 7.49
N ASP A 165 -5.11 3.06 7.57
CA ASP A 165 -4.16 3.79 8.43
C ASP A 165 -4.88 4.99 9.07
N PRO A 166 -5.30 4.89 10.34
CA PRO A 166 -6.03 5.95 11.03
C PRO A 166 -5.23 7.25 11.21
N ILE A 167 -3.89 7.22 11.10
CA ILE A 167 -3.08 8.44 11.19
C ILE A 167 -3.15 9.21 9.89
N GLU A 168 -2.94 8.54 8.75
CA GLU A 168 -3.03 9.17 7.43
C GLU A 168 -4.47 9.62 7.12
N ASP A 169 -5.46 8.78 7.47
CA ASP A 169 -6.88 9.03 7.21
C ASP A 169 -7.64 9.56 8.44
N ALA A 170 -6.96 10.34 9.30
CA ALA A 170 -7.53 10.86 10.55
C ALA A 170 -8.82 11.67 10.38
N ASN A 171 -8.97 12.39 9.26
CA ASN A 171 -10.19 13.13 8.96
C ASN A 171 -11.39 12.21 8.75
N ALA A 172 -11.19 11.05 8.11
CA ALA A 172 -12.25 10.08 7.90
C ALA A 172 -12.76 9.52 9.23
N VAL A 173 -11.83 9.17 10.11
CA VAL A 173 -12.10 8.68 11.47
C VAL A 173 -12.85 9.74 12.28
N ALA A 174 -12.39 10.99 12.27
CA ALA A 174 -13.01 12.07 13.01
C ALA A 174 -14.44 12.37 12.53
N GLU A 175 -14.68 12.34 11.22
CA GLU A 175 -16.01 12.53 10.64
C GLU A 175 -16.97 11.37 10.97
N ALA A 176 -16.51 10.13 10.86
CA ALA A 176 -17.31 8.95 11.20
C ALA A 176 -17.70 8.94 12.67
N ARG A 177 -16.74 9.21 13.57
CA ARG A 177 -17.00 9.32 15.01
C ARG A 177 -18.03 10.38 15.34
N LYS A 178 -17.97 11.54 14.68
CA LYS A 178 -18.95 12.64 14.88
C LYS A 178 -20.37 12.24 14.48
N LEU A 179 -20.51 11.33 13.53
CA LEU A 179 -21.80 10.83 13.03
C LEU A 179 -22.25 9.54 13.73
N GLY A 180 -21.44 8.99 14.63
CA GLY A 180 -21.73 7.71 15.31
C GLY A 180 -21.61 6.49 14.39
N ILE A 181 -20.85 6.59 13.30
CA ILE A 181 -20.57 5.46 12.41
C ILE A 181 -19.42 4.66 13.04
N PRO A 182 -19.58 3.35 13.29
CA PRO A 182 -18.52 2.51 13.86
C PRO A 182 -17.32 2.44 12.92
N VAL A 183 -16.14 2.63 13.49
CA VAL A 183 -14.86 2.65 12.78
C VAL A 183 -14.05 1.40 13.11
N PHE A 184 -13.72 0.67 12.06
CA PHE A 184 -12.81 -0.46 12.05
C PHE A 184 -11.49 0.01 11.44
N GLY A 185 -10.35 -0.46 11.95
CA GLY A 185 -9.10 -0.11 11.30
C GLY A 185 -7.89 -0.91 11.72
N ILE A 186 -6.89 -0.91 10.84
CA ILE A 186 -5.58 -1.47 11.14
C ILE A 186 -4.82 -0.47 11.99
N VAL A 187 -4.30 -0.92 13.12
CA VAL A 187 -3.58 -0.09 14.07
C VAL A 187 -2.15 -0.61 14.17
N ASP A 188 -1.22 0.10 13.53
CA ASP A 188 0.20 -0.13 13.74
C ASP A 188 0.65 0.54 15.06
N THR A 189 1.84 0.19 15.51
CA THR A 189 2.54 0.61 16.72
C THR A 189 2.64 2.12 16.92
N ASN A 190 2.53 2.97 15.89
CA ASN A 190 2.51 4.43 15.98
C ASN A 190 1.12 5.02 16.21
N CYS A 191 0.06 4.25 15.97
CA CYS A 191 -1.32 4.70 16.02
C CYS A 191 -1.90 4.62 17.45
N ASP A 192 -2.90 5.46 17.75
CA ASP A 192 -3.66 5.37 19.01
C ASP A 192 -4.76 4.30 18.83
N PRO A 193 -4.76 3.20 19.58
CA PRO A 193 -5.79 2.17 19.46
C PRO A 193 -7.19 2.70 19.82
N ASP A 194 -7.29 3.77 20.63
CA ASP A 194 -8.56 4.38 21.01
C ASP A 194 -9.15 5.28 19.89
N ALA A 195 -8.44 5.44 18.77
CA ALA A 195 -8.90 6.21 17.61
C ALA A 195 -10.02 5.49 16.84
N VAL A 196 -10.09 4.16 16.93
CA VAL A 196 -11.07 3.32 16.24
C VAL A 196 -11.86 2.50 17.25
N ASP A 197 -13.09 2.11 16.90
CA ASP A 197 -13.94 1.30 17.78
C ASP A 197 -13.50 -0.16 17.78
N TYR A 198 -13.10 -0.66 16.60
CA TYR A 198 -12.55 -2.00 16.41
C TYR A 198 -11.11 -1.88 15.89
N ALA A 199 -10.17 -1.87 16.84
CA ALA A 199 -8.74 -1.81 16.56
C ALA A 199 -8.20 -3.21 16.22
N ILE A 200 -7.66 -3.36 15.01
CA ILE A 200 -6.99 -4.59 14.56
C ILE A 200 -5.48 -4.32 14.57
N PRO A 201 -4.73 -4.81 15.57
CA PRO A 201 -3.28 -4.60 15.62
C PRO A 201 -2.61 -5.26 14.42
N GLY A 202 -1.88 -4.49 13.62
CA GLY A 202 -1.23 -5.05 12.43
C GLY A 202 -0.45 -4.04 11.61
N ASN A 203 0.29 -4.57 10.63
CA ASN A 203 1.09 -3.81 9.69
C ASN A 203 0.23 -3.12 8.61
N ASP A 204 0.35 -1.80 8.50
CA ASP A 204 -0.34 -0.97 7.50
C ASP A 204 0.56 -0.57 6.30
N ASP A 205 1.83 -0.97 6.30
CA ASP A 205 2.83 -0.65 5.26
C ASP A 205 3.00 -1.78 4.24
N ALA A 206 2.82 -3.04 4.67
CA ALA A 206 3.03 -4.20 3.82
C ALA A 206 1.79 -4.53 2.98
N ILE A 207 1.95 -4.53 1.64
CA ILE A 207 0.90 -4.87 0.66
C ILE A 207 0.22 -6.21 1.01
N ARG A 208 0.99 -7.23 1.41
CA ARG A 208 0.44 -8.56 1.76
C ARG A 208 -0.39 -8.54 3.05
N ALA A 209 0.05 -7.79 4.06
CA ALA A 209 -0.66 -7.63 5.33
C ALA A 209 -1.99 -6.91 5.12
N ILE A 210 -1.96 -5.74 4.44
CA ILE A 210 -3.16 -4.97 4.09
C ILE A 210 -4.13 -5.83 3.29
N ARG A 211 -3.65 -6.57 2.28
CA ARG A 211 -4.50 -7.45 1.47
C ARG A 211 -5.18 -8.53 2.30
N THR A 212 -4.45 -9.12 3.24
CA THR A 212 -5.01 -10.16 4.13
C THR A 212 -6.12 -9.57 5.00
N ILE A 213 -5.87 -8.44 5.68
CA ILE A 213 -6.86 -7.86 6.59
C ILE A 213 -8.06 -7.26 5.84
N VAL A 214 -7.82 -6.47 4.79
CA VAL A 214 -8.91 -5.88 3.97
C VAL A 214 -9.72 -6.99 3.29
N GLY A 215 -9.06 -8.02 2.77
CA GLY A 215 -9.73 -9.17 2.17
C GLY A 215 -10.66 -9.90 3.14
N LEU A 216 -10.27 -10.01 4.42
CA LEU A 216 -11.13 -10.60 5.45
C LEU A 216 -12.35 -9.75 5.78
N MET A 217 -12.18 -8.43 5.87
CA MET A 217 -13.32 -7.54 6.10
C MET A 217 -14.28 -7.54 4.90
N ALA A 218 -13.73 -7.61 3.68
CA ALA A 218 -14.52 -7.78 2.47
C ALA A 218 -15.24 -9.14 2.44
N ASP A 219 -14.58 -10.22 2.85
CA ASP A 219 -15.17 -11.56 3.00
C ASP A 219 -16.31 -11.55 4.02
N ALA A 220 -16.17 -10.87 5.15
CA ALA A 220 -17.25 -10.71 6.14
C ALA A 220 -18.51 -10.05 5.55
N MET A 221 -18.34 -9.13 4.59
CA MET A 221 -19.45 -8.47 3.89
C MET A 221 -20.09 -9.33 2.79
N ILE A 222 -19.40 -10.39 2.36
CA ILE A 222 -19.82 -11.31 1.29
C ILE A 222 -20.45 -12.57 1.88
N GLU A 223 -19.96 -13.05 3.02
CA GLU A 223 -20.39 -14.30 3.65
C GLU A 223 -21.92 -14.38 3.83
N PRO A 224 -22.63 -13.37 4.38
CA PRO A 224 -24.09 -13.43 4.52
C PRO A 224 -24.84 -13.45 3.20
N LYS A 225 -24.21 -13.01 2.12
CA LYS A 225 -24.78 -13.03 0.76
C LYS A 225 -24.53 -14.37 0.06
N GLY A 226 -23.82 -15.31 0.69
CA GLY A 226 -23.47 -16.61 0.13
C GLY A 226 -22.40 -16.54 -0.97
N GLY A 227 -21.58 -15.49 -0.99
CA GLY A 227 -20.49 -15.39 -1.98
C GLY A 227 -19.24 -16.16 -1.59
N VAL A 228 -18.30 -16.25 -2.53
CA VAL A 228 -17.05 -17.02 -2.36
C VAL A 228 -16.06 -16.24 -1.49
N LEU A 229 -15.64 -16.85 -0.38
CA LEU A 229 -14.62 -16.32 0.52
C LEU A 229 -13.22 -16.57 -0.06
N GLN A 230 -12.34 -15.57 0.01
CA GLN A 230 -10.99 -15.66 -0.54
C GLN A 230 -9.90 -15.87 0.50
N VAL A 231 -10.12 -15.42 1.73
CA VAL A 231 -9.09 -15.42 2.78
C VAL A 231 -9.63 -16.11 4.04
N ALA A 232 -10.89 -15.88 4.37
CA ALA A 232 -11.51 -16.49 5.54
C ALA A 232 -11.58 -18.03 5.41
N TYR A 233 -11.22 -18.73 6.48
CA TYR A 233 -11.28 -20.19 6.62
C TYR A 233 -10.40 -21.00 5.66
N GLN A 234 -9.47 -20.37 4.95
CA GLN A 234 -8.45 -21.10 4.19
C GLN A 234 -7.37 -21.64 5.14
N ASP A 235 -6.95 -22.88 4.89
CA ASP A 235 -5.84 -23.57 5.56
C ASP A 235 -6.09 -23.96 7.04
N GLN A 236 -7.12 -24.77 7.34
CA GLN A 236 -7.34 -25.32 8.70
C GLN A 236 -6.36 -26.43 9.11
N ASP A 237 -5.59 -27.01 8.17
CA ASP A 237 -4.77 -28.21 8.39
C ASP A 237 -3.28 -27.93 8.67
N VAL A 238 -2.94 -26.79 9.29
CA VAL A 238 -1.53 -26.38 9.46
C VAL A 238 -1.17 -26.23 10.93
N GLU A 239 -0.01 -26.78 11.31
CA GLU A 239 0.54 -26.73 12.68
C GLU A 239 0.46 -25.33 13.28
N ASP A 240 0.02 -25.26 14.54
CA ASP A 240 -0.07 -24.03 15.31
C ASP A 240 1.33 -23.44 15.50
N ILE A 241 1.56 -22.30 14.87
CA ILE A 241 2.81 -21.54 14.99
C ILE A 241 2.78 -20.73 16.28
N THR A 242 3.88 -20.78 17.04
CA THR A 242 4.00 -20.03 18.30
C THR A 242 4.65 -18.65 18.09
N MET A 243 4.54 -17.76 19.08
CA MET A 243 5.17 -16.44 19.00
C MET A 243 6.71 -16.51 19.06
N GLU A 244 7.24 -17.58 19.65
CA GLU A 244 8.67 -17.92 19.59
C GLU A 244 9.11 -18.15 18.13
N ASP A 245 8.32 -18.88 17.34
CA ASP A 245 8.61 -19.13 15.92
C ASP A 245 8.57 -17.85 15.10
N VAL A 246 7.65 -16.93 15.43
CA VAL A 246 7.58 -15.59 14.82
C VAL A 246 8.89 -14.84 15.07
N ILE A 247 9.43 -14.85 16.30
CA ILE A 247 10.71 -14.20 16.60
C ILE A 247 11.84 -14.84 15.79
N VAL A 248 11.91 -16.18 15.78
CA VAL A 248 12.97 -16.90 15.05
C VAL A 248 12.92 -16.54 13.56
N ASN A 249 11.74 -16.47 12.97
CA ASN A 249 11.56 -16.06 11.57
C ASN A 249 12.01 -14.62 11.34
N VAL A 250 11.62 -13.68 12.20
CA VAL A 250 12.06 -12.27 12.13
C VAL A 250 13.58 -12.15 12.23
N GLU A 251 14.23 -12.92 13.11
CA GLU A 251 15.68 -12.92 13.27
C GLU A 251 16.39 -13.52 12.04
N GLN A 252 15.88 -14.62 11.49
CA GLN A 252 16.41 -15.23 10.27
C GLN A 252 16.29 -14.28 9.08
N GLN A 253 15.13 -13.65 8.89
CA GLN A 253 14.91 -12.66 7.82
C GLN A 253 15.82 -11.45 7.99
N ALA A 254 16.01 -10.96 9.21
CA ALA A 254 16.92 -9.85 9.47
C ALA A 254 18.38 -10.22 9.18
N ALA A 255 18.82 -11.40 9.58
CA ALA A 255 20.17 -11.89 9.28
C ALA A 255 20.39 -12.06 7.76
N GLU A 256 19.40 -12.56 7.03
CA GLU A 256 19.44 -12.67 5.58
C GLU A 256 19.51 -11.29 4.91
N ASN A 257 18.69 -10.34 5.36
CA ASN A 257 18.70 -8.97 4.86
C ASN A 257 20.05 -8.28 5.09
N ASP A 258 20.68 -8.49 6.25
CA ASP A 258 22.01 -8.00 6.55
C ASP A 258 23.08 -8.64 5.65
N ARG A 259 23.00 -9.95 5.38
CA ARG A 259 23.88 -10.64 4.43
C ARG A 259 23.72 -10.06 3.01
N ARG A 260 22.48 -9.92 2.53
CA ARG A 260 22.18 -9.31 1.22
C ARG A 260 22.69 -7.86 1.14
N ARG A 261 22.56 -7.09 2.22
CA ARG A 261 23.07 -5.71 2.30
C ARG A 261 24.59 -5.67 2.20
N ARG A 262 25.31 -6.54 2.93
CA ARG A 262 26.77 -6.66 2.86
C ARG A 262 27.24 -7.06 1.46
N GLN A 263 26.59 -8.04 0.84
CA GLN A 263 26.87 -8.45 -0.54
C GLN A 263 26.71 -7.28 -1.53
N ARG A 264 25.60 -6.53 -1.45
CA ARG A 264 25.39 -5.34 -2.30
C ARG A 264 26.46 -4.26 -2.08
N PHE A 265 26.92 -4.06 -0.85
CA PHE A 265 28.01 -3.12 -0.56
C PHE A 265 29.34 -3.59 -1.13
N GLU A 266 29.67 -4.88 -1.00
CA GLU A 266 30.87 -5.46 -1.59
C GLU A 266 30.85 -5.42 -3.11
N GLU A 267 29.71 -5.69 -3.74
CA GLU A 267 29.53 -5.56 -5.20
C GLU A 267 29.72 -4.11 -5.66
N ARG A 268 29.15 -3.13 -4.95
CA ARG A 268 29.37 -1.70 -5.23
C ARG A 268 30.85 -1.34 -5.10
N ARG A 269 31.53 -1.78 -4.04
CA ARG A 269 32.96 -1.54 -3.82
C ARG A 269 33.81 -2.15 -4.94
N LYS A 270 33.57 -3.42 -5.30
CA LYS A 270 34.25 -4.09 -6.42
C LYS A 270 34.00 -3.37 -7.75
N ARG A 271 32.79 -2.85 -7.99
CA ARG A 271 32.47 -2.07 -9.20
C ARG A 271 33.23 -0.76 -9.24
N ASP A 272 33.31 -0.05 -8.11
CA ASP A 272 34.02 1.22 -8.02
C ASP A 272 35.55 1.03 -8.13
N ASP A 273 36.09 -0.05 -7.55
CA ASP A 273 37.50 -0.42 -7.69
C ASP A 273 37.85 -0.78 -9.15
N ARG A 274 37.00 -1.55 -9.84
CA ARG A 274 37.15 -1.82 -11.30
C ARG A 274 37.12 -0.54 -12.12
N ARG A 275 36.23 0.41 -11.80
CA ARG A 275 36.17 1.73 -12.47
C ARG A 275 37.42 2.55 -12.23
N ARG A 276 38.01 2.50 -11.03
CA ARG A 276 39.29 3.16 -10.71
C ARG A 276 40.44 2.54 -11.49
N GLN A 277 40.54 1.22 -11.52
CA GLN A 277 41.58 0.51 -12.29
C GLN A 277 41.47 0.78 -13.80
N GLN A 278 40.25 0.80 -14.36
CA GLN A 278 40.05 1.17 -15.77
C GLN A 278 40.38 2.63 -16.09
N ARG A 279 40.25 3.55 -15.12
CA ARG A 279 40.72 4.93 -15.29
C ARG A 279 42.24 5.00 -15.28
N TYR A 280 42.87 4.28 -14.36
CA TYR A 280 44.34 4.21 -14.23
C TYR A 280 45.01 3.63 -15.49
N THR A 281 44.50 2.52 -16.02
CA THR A 281 45.01 1.91 -17.26
C THR A 281 44.75 2.73 -18.52
N ARG A 282 43.81 3.68 -18.48
CA ARG A 282 43.51 4.59 -19.60
C ARG A 282 44.41 5.82 -19.60
N THR A 283 44.87 6.27 -18.43
CA THR A 283 45.89 7.32 -18.29
C THR A 283 47.31 6.81 -18.56
N ASP A 284 47.59 5.52 -18.31
CA ASP A 284 48.92 4.91 -18.53
C ASP A 284 49.10 4.26 -19.92
N ARG A 285 48.25 4.57 -20.91
CA ARG A 285 48.57 4.17 -22.30
C ARG A 285 49.76 5.02 -22.77
N PRO A 286 50.93 4.42 -23.08
CA PRO A 286 52.01 5.17 -23.69
C PRO A 286 51.52 5.67 -25.04
N THR A 287 51.70 6.96 -25.32
CA THR A 287 51.60 7.52 -26.67
C THR A 287 52.79 7.04 -27.50
N ASN A 288 52.93 5.74 -27.70
CA ASN A 288 53.98 5.17 -28.53
C ASN A 288 53.32 4.65 -29.81
N ASN A 289 53.23 5.53 -30.81
CA ASN A 289 53.02 5.22 -32.24
C ASN A 289 52.90 6.49 -33.09
N ARG A 290 53.78 7.48 -32.87
CA ARG A 290 53.96 8.60 -33.82
C ARG A 290 55.38 8.76 -34.33
N ASP A 291 56.40 8.30 -33.61
CA ASP A 291 57.78 8.56 -34.00
C ASP A 291 58.39 7.49 -34.92
N GLU A 292 58.04 6.20 -34.79
CA GLU A 292 58.54 5.14 -35.68
C GLU A 292 58.02 5.21 -37.13
N LYS A 293 56.96 5.99 -37.39
CA LYS A 293 56.39 6.15 -38.74
C LYS A 293 56.97 7.34 -39.52
N VAL A 294 57.78 8.17 -38.86
CA VAL A 294 58.43 9.33 -39.47
C VAL A 294 59.79 8.95 -40.03
N GLU A 295 60.59 8.15 -39.31
CA GLU A 295 61.92 7.72 -39.77
C GLU A 295 61.88 6.84 -41.03
N ALA A 296 60.95 5.89 -41.11
CA ALA A 296 60.80 5.03 -42.28
C ALA A 296 60.33 5.77 -43.56
N LYS A 297 59.81 7.00 -43.44
CA LYS A 297 59.42 7.85 -44.58
C LYS A 297 60.49 8.83 -45.02
N THR A 298 61.48 9.11 -44.18
CA THR A 298 62.62 9.96 -44.53
C THR A 298 63.69 9.19 -45.30
N GLU A 299 63.96 7.92 -44.96
CA GLU A 299 64.97 7.11 -45.68
C GLU A 299 64.56 6.79 -47.13
N THR A 300 63.27 6.57 -47.40
CA THR A 300 62.77 6.30 -48.77
C THR A 300 62.69 7.55 -49.67
N LYS A 301 62.91 8.76 -49.14
CA LYS A 301 62.91 10.00 -49.92
C LYS A 301 64.30 10.49 -50.32
N THR A 302 65.36 10.08 -49.63
CA THR A 302 66.74 10.48 -49.96
C THR A 302 67.33 9.62 -51.08
N GLU A 303 66.91 8.36 -51.25
CA GLU A 303 67.39 7.49 -52.34
C GLU A 303 66.71 7.75 -53.70
N LYS A 304 65.70 8.63 -53.77
CA LYS A 304 65.00 9.00 -55.03
C LYS A 304 65.35 10.40 -55.55
N SER A 305 66.36 11.06 -54.98
CA SER A 305 66.85 12.36 -55.46
C SER A 305 68.29 12.34 -55.98
N GLU A 306 68.92 11.17 -56.10
CA GLU A 306 70.26 11.00 -56.72
C GLU A 306 70.28 9.90 -57.81
N ALA A 307 69.26 9.87 -58.68
CA ALA A 307 69.27 9.12 -59.94
C ALA A 307 68.55 9.90 -61.05
#